data_AF-A0A956RA32-F1
#
_entry.id   AF-A0A956RA32-F1
#
_cell.length_a   1.000
_cell.length_b   1.000
_cell.length_c   1.000
_cell.angle_alpha   90.00
_cell.angle_beta   90.00
_cell.angle_gamma   90.00
#
_symmetry.space_group_name_H-M   'P 1'
#
loop_
_entity.id
_entity.type
_entity.pdbx_description
1 polymer ?
#
loop_
_entity_poly.entity_id
_entity_poly.type
_entity_poly.pdbx_seq_one_letter_code
_entity_poly.pdbx_strand_id
1 'polypeptide(L)'
;MVTPSGPATAAFVLVVAMVAVMVVWGTHAAGRGLGEAPAQTRRWALGTAVALAVWMAATGAASASGVLEAPGFPPRAMILMGACNLVAVGLAFSRVGTRLVDGLPIAALVGFAAYRLPLELVLHRFHAEGVLPVQMTYEGRNLDIVTGILGLLVGLWLWRRGPSRALVWAFNLVGLGLLINVAAIAVLSSPFPFRVFMDEPAVLLVFHFPYGWILPMCVAPALAGHLLVFRWLWRTRG
;
A
#
# COMPACT_ATOMS: atom_id res chain seq x y z
N MET A 1 23.54 -7.32 5.97
CA MET A 1 22.11 -7.58 6.18
C MET A 1 21.86 -9.07 6.00
N VAL A 2 21.08 -9.70 6.87
CA VAL A 2 20.51 -11.03 6.58
C VAL A 2 19.50 -10.85 5.45
N THR A 3 19.72 -11.53 4.33
CA THR A 3 18.80 -11.47 3.19
C THR A 3 17.68 -12.49 3.39
N PRO A 4 16.41 -12.13 3.11
CA PRO A 4 15.32 -13.10 3.07
C PRO A 4 15.63 -14.28 2.16
N SER A 5 15.03 -15.43 2.49
CA SER A 5 15.10 -16.62 1.67
C SER A 5 14.50 -16.37 0.27
N GLY A 6 14.92 -17.15 -0.73
CA GLY A 6 14.36 -17.08 -2.08
C GLY A 6 12.82 -17.20 -2.10
N PRO A 7 12.22 -18.18 -1.39
CA PRO A 7 10.76 -18.28 -1.29
C PRO A 7 10.09 -17.05 -0.64
N ALA A 8 10.65 -16.50 0.44
CA ALA A 8 10.09 -15.32 1.09
C ALA A 8 10.18 -14.07 0.19
N THR A 9 11.28 -13.93 -0.54
CA THR A 9 11.47 -12.88 -1.55
C THR A 9 10.46 -13.01 -2.69
N ALA A 10 10.24 -14.23 -3.21
CA ALA A 10 9.26 -14.49 -4.24
C ALA A 10 7.84 -14.16 -3.76
N ALA A 11 7.48 -14.53 -2.53
CA ALA A 11 6.19 -14.18 -1.94
C ALA A 11 5.99 -12.66 -1.83
N PHE A 12 7.01 -11.91 -1.41
CA PHE A 12 6.99 -10.45 -1.41
C PHE A 12 6.74 -9.86 -2.81
N VAL A 13 7.49 -10.32 -3.81
CA VAL A 13 7.35 -9.85 -5.20
C VAL A 13 5.97 -10.19 -5.76
N LEU A 14 5.40 -11.35 -5.42
CA LEU A 14 4.04 -11.72 -5.80
C LEU A 14 3.00 -10.78 -5.19
N VAL A 15 3.16 -10.36 -3.93
CA VAL A 15 2.29 -9.35 -3.31
C VAL A 15 2.40 -8.02 -4.04
N VAL A 16 3.61 -7.56 -4.35
CA VAL A 16 3.83 -6.31 -5.11
C VAL A 16 3.17 -6.39 -6.50
N ALA A 17 3.37 -7.48 -7.22
CA ALA A 17 2.77 -7.71 -8.53
C ALA A 17 1.23 -7.77 -8.45
N MET A 18 0.70 -8.43 -7.42
CA MET A 18 -0.74 -8.49 -7.16
C MET A 18 -1.31 -7.09 -6.95
N VAL A 19 -0.68 -6.22 -6.14
CA VAL A 19 -1.16 -4.84 -5.95
C VAL A 19 -1.10 -4.06 -7.27
N ALA A 20 -0.03 -4.18 -8.05
CA ALA A 20 0.08 -3.53 -9.36
C ALA A 20 -1.08 -3.96 -10.29
N VAL A 21 -1.34 -5.27 -10.37
CA VAL A 21 -2.45 -5.82 -11.16
C VAL A 21 -3.79 -5.32 -10.65
N MET A 22 -4.02 -5.29 -9.34
CA MET A 22 -5.26 -4.78 -8.75
C MET A 22 -5.49 -3.30 -9.09
N VAL A 23 -4.45 -2.47 -9.11
CA VAL A 23 -4.55 -1.05 -9.48
C VAL A 23 -4.87 -0.88 -10.97
N VAL A 24 -4.18 -1.61 -11.87
CA VAL A 24 -4.45 -1.58 -13.31
C VAL A 24 -5.85 -2.11 -13.63
N TRP A 25 -6.21 -3.23 -13.00
CA TRP A 25 -7.54 -3.81 -13.15
C TRP A 25 -8.62 -2.89 -12.56
N GLY A 26 -8.34 -2.19 -11.46
CA GLY A 26 -9.24 -1.20 -10.88
C GLY A 26 -9.57 -0.06 -11.84
N THR A 27 -8.59 0.49 -12.56
CA THR A 27 -8.85 1.55 -13.54
C THR A 27 -9.59 1.06 -14.79
N HIS A 28 -9.36 -0.20 -15.18
CA HIS A 28 -10.15 -0.90 -16.19
C HIS A 28 -11.60 -1.13 -15.73
N ALA A 29 -11.79 -1.74 -14.56
CA ALA A 29 -13.10 -2.05 -14.00
C ALA A 29 -13.93 -0.79 -13.76
N ALA A 30 -13.31 0.30 -13.32
CA ALA A 30 -13.96 1.59 -13.17
C ALA A 30 -14.51 2.12 -14.51
N GLY A 31 -13.78 1.95 -15.61
CA GLY A 31 -14.27 2.34 -16.94
C GLY A 31 -15.50 1.57 -17.37
N ARG A 32 -15.53 0.26 -17.09
CA ARG A 32 -16.71 -0.56 -17.34
C ARG A 32 -17.90 -0.15 -16.48
N GLY A 33 -17.67 0.16 -15.20
CA GLY A 33 -18.71 0.66 -14.30
C GLY A 33 -19.29 2.02 -14.73
N LEU A 34 -18.49 2.85 -15.39
CA LEU A 34 -18.92 4.12 -15.97
C LEU A 34 -19.58 3.99 -17.36
N GLY A 35 -19.67 2.78 -17.93
CA GLY A 35 -20.25 2.55 -19.25
C GLY A 35 -19.39 3.05 -20.41
N GLU A 36 -18.08 3.21 -20.21
CA GLU A 36 -17.19 3.71 -21.27
C GLU A 36 -16.92 2.67 -22.36
N ALA A 37 -16.62 3.17 -23.57
CA ALA A 37 -16.23 2.32 -24.69
C ALA A 37 -15.00 1.43 -24.34
N PRO A 38 -14.92 0.18 -24.85
CA PRO A 38 -13.81 -0.74 -24.55
C PRO A 38 -12.43 -0.15 -24.85
N ALA A 39 -12.29 0.62 -25.93
CA ALA A 39 -11.05 1.29 -26.31
C ALA A 39 -10.59 2.31 -25.26
N GLN A 40 -11.51 3.11 -24.71
CA GLN A 40 -11.23 4.09 -23.67
C GLN A 40 -10.81 3.40 -22.37
N THR A 41 -11.53 2.35 -21.98
CA THR A 41 -11.20 1.56 -20.80
C THR A 41 -9.81 0.92 -20.90
N ARG A 42 -9.46 0.36 -22.07
CA ARG A 42 -8.12 -0.20 -22.32
C ARG A 42 -7.03 0.86 -22.29
N ARG A 43 -7.29 2.06 -22.82
CA ARG A 43 -6.33 3.18 -22.79
C ARG A 43 -6.00 3.60 -21.36
N TRP A 44 -6.99 3.70 -20.49
CA TRP A 44 -6.78 3.99 -19.06
C TRP A 44 -5.94 2.91 -18.38
N ALA A 45 -6.31 1.64 -18.57
CA ALA A 45 -5.58 0.52 -17.98
C ALA A 45 -4.11 0.48 -18.45
N LEU A 46 -3.87 0.65 -19.75
CA LEU A 46 -2.51 0.69 -20.30
C LEU A 46 -1.72 1.89 -19.79
N GLY A 47 -2.34 3.07 -19.72
CA GLY A 47 -1.70 4.26 -19.15
C GLY A 47 -1.33 4.06 -17.68
N THR A 48 -2.20 3.44 -16.88
CA THR A 48 -1.90 3.07 -15.50
C THR A 48 -0.76 2.06 -15.42
N ALA A 49 -0.76 1.02 -16.26
CA ALA A 49 0.29 0.01 -16.28
C ALA A 49 1.66 0.61 -16.64
N VAL A 50 1.72 1.47 -17.66
CA VAL A 50 2.95 2.18 -18.04
C VAL A 50 3.42 3.10 -16.92
N ALA A 51 2.53 3.88 -16.31
CA ALA A 51 2.88 4.77 -15.21
C ALA A 51 3.42 3.99 -13.99
N LEU A 52 2.79 2.87 -13.63
CA LEU A 52 3.27 1.99 -12.57
C LEU A 52 4.61 1.35 -12.92
N ALA A 53 4.80 0.87 -14.16
CA ALA A 53 6.07 0.28 -14.58
C ALA A 53 7.22 1.30 -14.48
N VAL A 54 7.00 2.54 -14.95
CA VAL A 54 7.97 3.64 -14.82
C VAL A 54 8.25 3.96 -13.34
N TRP A 55 7.20 4.05 -12.53
CA TRP A 55 7.33 4.34 -11.10
C TRP A 55 8.08 3.24 -10.33
N MET A 56 7.75 1.97 -10.58
CA MET A 56 8.42 0.81 -10.01
C MET A 56 9.87 0.71 -10.48
N ALA A 57 10.15 0.99 -11.76
CA ALA A 57 11.52 1.02 -12.26
C ALA A 57 12.35 2.12 -11.57
N ALA A 58 11.81 3.33 -11.45
CA ALA A 58 12.48 4.46 -10.81
C ALA A 58 12.76 4.19 -9.31
N THR A 59 11.75 3.73 -8.57
CA THR A 59 11.88 3.43 -7.13
C THR A 59 12.72 2.18 -6.86
N GLY A 60 12.66 1.19 -7.76
CA GLY A 60 13.52 0.01 -7.73
C GLY A 60 14.98 0.36 -7.98
N ALA A 61 15.27 1.21 -8.98
CA ALA A 61 16.62 1.70 -9.25
C ALA A 61 17.16 2.55 -8.08
N ALA A 62 16.32 3.39 -7.46
CA ALA A 62 16.70 4.11 -6.25
C ALA A 62 17.10 3.15 -5.12
N SER A 63 16.33 2.08 -4.92
CA SER A 63 16.63 1.06 -3.90
C SER A 63 17.83 0.16 -4.26
N ALA A 64 18.19 0.05 -5.53
CA ALA A 64 19.33 -0.76 -5.97
C ALA A 64 20.66 0.03 -6.03
N SER A 65 20.60 1.36 -6.11
CA SER A 65 21.77 2.22 -6.35
C SER A 65 22.53 2.64 -5.08
N GLY A 66 22.02 2.32 -3.90
CA GLY A 66 22.57 2.82 -2.62
C GLY A 66 22.29 4.31 -2.36
N VAL A 67 21.59 5.01 -3.28
CA VAL A 67 21.30 6.45 -3.14
C VAL A 67 20.50 6.76 -1.87
N LEU A 68 19.68 5.82 -1.40
CA LEU A 68 18.82 5.95 -0.23
C LEU A 68 19.57 5.78 1.10
N GLU A 69 20.70 5.08 1.11
CA GLU A 69 21.55 4.85 2.28
C GLU A 69 22.45 6.05 2.61
N ALA A 70 22.62 6.96 1.63
CA ALA A 70 23.52 8.08 1.79
C ALA A 70 23.12 8.99 2.97
N PRO A 71 24.10 9.44 3.77
CA PRO A 71 23.85 10.28 4.93
C PRO A 71 23.25 11.63 4.51
N GLY A 72 22.37 12.18 5.34
CA GLY A 72 21.75 13.48 5.13
C GLY A 72 20.53 13.71 6.03
N PHE A 73 20.14 14.98 6.19
CA PHE A 73 18.93 15.36 6.91
C PHE A 73 18.05 16.27 6.03
N PRO A 74 16.79 15.90 5.76
CA PRO A 74 16.14 14.65 6.17
C PRO A 74 16.74 13.42 5.43
N PRO A 75 16.69 12.21 6.03
CA PRO A 75 17.20 11.01 5.36
C PRO A 75 16.50 10.77 4.02
N ARG A 76 17.26 10.33 3.01
CA ARG A 76 16.74 10.18 1.63
C ARG A 76 15.61 9.14 1.53
N ALA A 77 15.64 8.09 2.34
CA ALA A 77 14.51 7.16 2.45
C ALA A 77 13.23 7.83 2.97
N MET A 78 13.32 8.83 3.85
CA MET A 78 12.16 9.62 4.31
C MET A 78 11.65 10.55 3.21
N ILE A 79 12.54 11.10 2.39
CA ILE A 79 12.15 11.85 1.18
C ILE A 79 11.40 10.94 0.21
N LEU A 80 11.90 9.72 -0.03
CA LEU A 80 11.20 8.73 -0.87
C LEU A 80 9.83 8.37 -0.30
N MET A 81 9.72 8.12 1.01
CA MET A 81 8.45 7.84 1.67
C MET A 81 7.47 9.02 1.51
N GLY A 82 7.93 10.25 1.72
CA GLY A 82 7.15 11.46 1.48
C GLY A 82 6.68 11.58 0.03
N ALA A 83 7.57 11.34 -0.94
CA ALA A 83 7.24 11.35 -2.35
C ALA A 83 6.19 10.28 -2.72
N CYS A 84 6.32 9.04 -2.20
CA CYS A 84 5.34 7.98 -2.40
C CYS A 84 3.96 8.38 -1.85
N ASN A 85 3.92 8.97 -0.66
CA ASN A 85 2.67 9.43 -0.04
C ASN A 85 2.06 10.62 -0.80
N LEU A 86 2.87 11.55 -1.31
CA LEU A 86 2.40 12.64 -2.16
C LEU A 86 1.82 12.13 -3.48
N VAL A 87 2.44 11.12 -4.10
CA VAL A 87 1.89 10.44 -5.28
C VAL A 87 0.55 9.76 -4.95
N ALA A 88 0.44 9.10 -3.79
CA ALA A 88 -0.81 8.48 -3.34
C ALA A 88 -1.94 9.51 -3.15
N VAL A 89 -1.64 10.62 -2.47
CA VAL A 89 -2.59 11.75 -2.30
C VAL A 89 -2.96 12.34 -3.66
N GLY A 90 -1.97 12.65 -4.49
CA GLY A 90 -2.18 13.20 -5.83
C GLY A 90 -3.07 12.29 -6.69
N LEU A 91 -2.80 10.98 -6.71
CA LEU A 91 -3.63 9.99 -7.38
C LEU A 91 -5.06 9.99 -6.81
N ALA A 92 -5.19 9.95 -5.49
CA ALA A 92 -6.47 9.89 -4.81
C ALA A 92 -7.36 11.10 -5.10
N PHE A 93 -6.80 12.29 -5.35
CA PHE A 93 -7.56 13.52 -5.69
C PHE A 93 -7.53 13.89 -7.18
N SER A 94 -6.85 13.10 -8.02
CA SER A 94 -6.79 13.32 -9.48
C SER A 94 -8.05 12.85 -10.21
N ARG A 95 -8.02 13.00 -11.55
CA ARG A 95 -9.00 12.41 -12.48
C ARG A 95 -9.07 10.88 -12.36
N VAL A 96 -7.93 10.21 -12.09
CA VAL A 96 -7.90 8.76 -11.86
C VAL A 96 -8.66 8.41 -10.58
N GLY A 97 -8.41 9.14 -9.49
CA GLY A 97 -9.13 8.92 -8.23
C GLY A 97 -10.63 9.16 -8.37
N THR A 98 -11.03 10.22 -9.09
CA THR A 98 -12.45 10.50 -9.39
C THR A 98 -13.08 9.34 -10.15
N ARG A 99 -12.41 8.88 -11.21
CA ARG A 99 -12.85 7.72 -12.00
C ARG A 99 -13.02 6.47 -11.14
N LEU A 100 -12.07 6.19 -10.25
CA LEU A 100 -12.14 5.01 -9.37
C LEU A 100 -13.32 5.10 -8.40
N VAL A 101 -13.56 6.27 -7.78
CA VAL A 101 -14.69 6.47 -6.86
C VAL A 101 -16.03 6.34 -7.56
N ASP A 102 -16.15 6.87 -8.78
CA ASP A 102 -17.42 6.91 -9.50
C ASP A 102 -17.72 5.60 -10.25
N GLY A 103 -16.68 4.87 -10.65
CA GLY A 103 -16.80 3.65 -11.46
C GLY A 103 -16.70 2.33 -10.70
N LEU A 104 -16.18 2.32 -9.47
CA LEU A 104 -16.08 1.09 -8.67
C LEU A 104 -17.15 1.05 -7.56
N PRO A 105 -17.70 -0.14 -7.26
CA PRO A 105 -18.50 -0.30 -6.06
C PRO A 105 -17.62 -0.11 -4.81
N ILE A 106 -18.19 0.48 -3.75
CA ILE A 106 -17.47 0.72 -2.48
C ILE A 106 -16.87 -0.58 -1.89
N ALA A 107 -17.53 -1.71 -2.13
CA ALA A 107 -17.03 -3.03 -1.76
C ALA A 107 -15.63 -3.33 -2.34
N ALA A 108 -15.35 -2.90 -3.58
CA ALA A 108 -14.04 -3.09 -4.20
C ALA A 108 -12.98 -2.13 -3.61
N LEU A 109 -13.36 -0.88 -3.30
CA LEU A 109 -12.45 0.07 -2.67
C LEU A 109 -12.05 -0.35 -1.24
N VAL A 110 -13.00 -0.87 -0.47
CA VAL A 110 -12.75 -1.45 0.88
C VAL A 110 -11.97 -2.76 0.76
N GLY A 111 -12.41 -3.65 -0.15
CA GLY A 111 -11.78 -4.93 -0.41
C GLY A 111 -10.33 -4.82 -0.88
N PHE A 112 -9.95 -3.70 -1.50
CA PHE A 112 -8.57 -3.44 -1.90
C PHE A 112 -7.59 -3.59 -0.72
N ALA A 113 -7.97 -3.21 0.50
CA ALA A 113 -7.09 -3.35 1.67
C ALA A 113 -6.72 -4.80 2.02
N ALA A 114 -7.43 -5.80 1.48
CA ALA A 114 -7.18 -7.21 1.75
C ALA A 114 -5.78 -7.69 1.38
N TYR A 115 -5.08 -7.02 0.44
CA TYR A 115 -3.69 -7.39 0.11
C TYR A 115 -2.73 -7.24 1.31
N ARG A 116 -3.10 -6.45 2.33
CA ARG A 116 -2.29 -6.31 3.55
C ARG A 116 -2.18 -7.65 4.28
N LEU A 117 -3.18 -8.52 4.21
CA LEU A 117 -3.11 -9.84 4.84
C LEU A 117 -1.90 -10.67 4.34
N PRO A 118 -1.75 -10.98 3.04
CA PRO A 118 -0.57 -11.70 2.57
C PRO A 118 0.73 -10.90 2.75
N LEU A 119 0.71 -9.56 2.70
CA LEU A 119 1.89 -8.74 3.00
C LEU A 119 2.39 -8.97 4.43
N GLU A 120 1.48 -8.96 5.41
CA GLU A 120 1.83 -9.12 6.83
C GLU A 120 2.34 -10.53 7.13
N LEU A 121 1.85 -11.56 6.43
CA LEU A 121 2.42 -12.90 6.51
C LEU A 121 3.86 -12.93 5.98
N VAL A 122 4.16 -12.19 4.92
CA VAL A 122 5.52 -12.04 4.38
C VAL A 122 6.42 -11.29 5.36
N LEU A 123 5.97 -10.18 5.96
CA LEU A 123 6.75 -9.42 6.94
C LEU A 123 7.03 -10.23 8.21
N HIS A 124 6.06 -11.01 8.68
CA HIS A 124 6.28 -11.94 9.78
C HIS A 124 7.30 -13.03 9.41
N ARG A 125 7.26 -13.55 8.17
CA ARG A 125 8.30 -14.47 7.71
C ARG A 125 9.69 -13.83 7.65
N PHE A 126 9.79 -12.57 7.22
CA PHE A 126 11.05 -11.82 7.25
C PHE A 126 11.57 -11.64 8.68
N HIS A 127 10.70 -11.43 9.66
CA HIS A 127 11.12 -11.44 11.07
C HIS A 127 11.62 -12.82 11.50
N ALA A 128 10.90 -13.90 11.21
CA ALA A 128 11.32 -15.26 11.55
C ALA A 128 12.68 -15.64 10.92
N GLU A 129 13.05 -15.00 9.81
CA GLU A 129 14.36 -15.14 9.14
C GLU A 129 15.41 -14.13 9.63
N GLY A 130 15.10 -13.28 10.62
CA GLY A 130 16.03 -12.32 11.22
C GLY A 130 16.28 -11.05 10.39
N VAL A 131 15.39 -10.72 9.45
CA VAL A 131 15.52 -9.57 8.53
C VAL A 131 14.78 -8.33 9.05
N LEU A 132 13.72 -8.52 9.82
CA LEU A 132 12.90 -7.46 10.41
C LEU A 132 12.84 -7.58 11.93
N PRO A 133 12.72 -6.45 12.64
CA PRO A 133 12.46 -6.46 14.08
C PRO A 133 11.00 -6.82 14.36
N VAL A 134 10.74 -7.37 15.55
CA VAL A 134 9.41 -7.84 15.97
C VAL A 134 8.32 -6.77 15.86
N GLN A 135 8.66 -5.48 16.07
CA GLN A 135 7.74 -4.35 15.99
C GLN A 135 7.06 -4.22 14.63
N MET A 136 7.73 -4.63 13.55
CA MET A 136 7.21 -4.59 12.18
C MET A 136 6.25 -5.72 11.86
N THR A 137 5.95 -6.59 12.83
CA THR A 137 5.04 -7.72 12.68
C THR A 137 3.79 -7.58 13.56
N TYR A 138 2.80 -8.44 13.30
CA TYR A 138 1.58 -8.54 14.09
C TYR A 138 1.75 -9.14 15.48
N GLU A 139 2.90 -9.76 15.78
CA GLU A 139 3.26 -10.14 17.17
C GLU A 139 3.76 -8.94 17.98
N GLY A 140 4.29 -7.93 17.28
CA GLY A 140 4.74 -6.69 17.89
C GLY A 140 3.66 -5.63 17.88
N ARG A 141 3.87 -4.59 17.05
CA ARG A 141 3.01 -3.40 17.05
C ARG A 141 2.36 -3.12 15.69
N ASN A 142 2.65 -3.93 14.67
CA ASN A 142 2.07 -3.80 13.34
C ASN A 142 0.79 -4.64 13.21
N LEU A 143 -0.37 -4.06 13.54
CA LEU A 143 -1.66 -4.76 13.49
C LEU A 143 -2.34 -4.67 12.11
N ASP A 144 -1.61 -4.39 11.04
CA ASP A 144 -2.15 -4.27 9.68
C ASP A 144 -2.80 -5.55 9.16
N ILE A 145 -2.48 -6.69 9.76
CA ILE A 145 -3.15 -7.97 9.47
C ILE A 145 -4.65 -7.86 9.73
N VAL A 146 -5.05 -7.09 10.76
CA VAL A 146 -6.44 -6.79 11.08
C VAL A 146 -7.07 -5.98 9.96
N THR A 147 -6.40 -4.96 9.45
CA THR A 147 -6.89 -4.18 8.30
C THR A 147 -7.06 -5.05 7.05
N GLY A 148 -6.15 -5.98 6.80
CA GLY A 148 -6.25 -6.94 5.70
C GLY A 148 -7.46 -7.86 5.83
N ILE A 149 -7.65 -8.47 7.01
CA ILE A 149 -8.79 -9.34 7.30
C ILE A 149 -10.10 -8.56 7.21
N LEU A 150 -10.17 -7.38 7.83
CA LEU A 150 -11.35 -6.52 7.78
C LEU A 150 -11.65 -6.08 6.36
N GLY A 151 -10.64 -5.74 5.55
CA GLY A 151 -10.83 -5.37 4.14
C GLY A 151 -11.53 -6.48 3.36
N LEU A 152 -11.09 -7.73 3.55
CA LEU A 152 -11.71 -8.89 2.92
C LEU A 152 -13.15 -9.11 3.42
N LEU A 153 -13.36 -9.18 4.73
CA LEU A 153 -14.66 -9.50 5.32
C LEU A 153 -15.69 -8.39 5.07
N VAL A 154 -15.31 -7.13 5.32
CA VAL A 154 -16.18 -5.97 5.10
C VAL A 154 -16.43 -5.76 3.61
N GLY A 155 -15.40 -5.88 2.76
CA GLY A 155 -15.56 -5.79 1.31
C GLY A 155 -16.56 -6.82 0.77
N LEU A 156 -16.44 -8.08 1.19
CA LEU A 156 -17.34 -9.15 0.79
C LEU A 156 -18.76 -8.96 1.34
N TRP A 157 -18.89 -8.46 2.58
CA TRP A 157 -20.18 -8.13 3.16
C TRP A 157 -20.87 -7.01 2.37
N LEU A 158 -20.15 -5.92 2.07
CA LEU A 158 -20.66 -4.80 1.27
C LEU A 158 -21.05 -5.24 -0.15
N TRP A 159 -20.32 -6.20 -0.73
CA TRP A 159 -20.66 -6.77 -2.02
C TRP A 159 -22.01 -7.50 -2.00
N ARG A 160 -22.28 -8.24 -0.92
CA ARG A 160 -23.51 -9.06 -0.80
C ARG A 160 -24.72 -8.30 -0.29
N ARG A 161 -24.51 -7.34 0.62
CA ARG A 161 -25.58 -6.64 1.35
C ARG A 161 -25.78 -5.20 0.89
N GLY A 162 -24.89 -4.68 0.05
CA GLY A 162 -24.90 -3.29 -0.38
C GLY A 162 -24.13 -2.35 0.55
N PRO A 163 -24.07 -1.05 0.20
CA PRO A 163 -23.27 -0.06 0.92
C PRO A 163 -23.83 0.23 2.32
N SER A 164 -22.98 0.15 3.35
CA SER A 164 -23.28 0.64 4.71
C SER A 164 -22.30 1.73 5.09
N ARG A 165 -22.78 2.98 5.17
CA ARG A 165 -21.93 4.15 5.49
C ARG A 165 -21.24 4.02 6.84
N ALA A 166 -21.97 3.57 7.86
CA ALA A 166 -21.42 3.39 9.20
C ALA A 166 -20.27 2.37 9.21
N LEU A 167 -20.46 1.23 8.52
CA LEU A 167 -19.43 0.20 8.43
C LEU A 167 -18.21 0.68 7.64
N VAL A 168 -18.42 1.40 6.54
CA VAL A 168 -17.33 1.97 5.73
C VAL A 168 -16.56 3.04 6.52
N TRP A 169 -17.23 3.92 7.28
CA TRP A 169 -16.57 4.85 8.19
C TRP A 169 -15.72 4.14 9.23
N ALA A 170 -16.30 3.17 9.94
CA ALA A 170 -15.61 2.42 10.98
C ALA A 170 -14.36 1.71 10.42
N PHE A 171 -14.53 0.98 9.31
CA PHE A 171 -13.42 0.33 8.60
C PHE A 171 -12.32 1.33 8.23
N ASN A 172 -12.69 2.46 7.63
CA ASN A 172 -11.71 3.39 7.09
C ASN A 172 -10.93 4.12 8.19
N LEU A 173 -11.58 4.46 9.30
CA LEU A 173 -10.94 5.10 10.46
C LEU A 173 -9.97 4.14 11.16
N VAL A 174 -10.41 2.89 11.40
CA VAL A 174 -9.55 1.86 11.99
C VAL A 174 -8.34 1.58 11.10
N GLY A 175 -8.57 1.34 9.80
CA GLY A 175 -7.49 1.02 8.86
C GLY A 175 -6.50 2.15 8.65
N LEU A 176 -6.96 3.41 8.61
CA LEU A 176 -6.05 4.56 8.53
C LEU A 176 -5.27 4.76 9.84
N GLY A 177 -5.91 4.59 11.00
CA GLY A 177 -5.21 4.63 12.29
C GLY A 177 -4.10 3.59 12.37
N LEU A 178 -4.36 2.36 11.93
CA LEU A 178 -3.36 1.30 11.85
C LEU A 178 -2.25 1.59 10.84
N LEU A 179 -2.59 2.17 9.67
CA LEU A 179 -1.60 2.61 8.68
C LEU A 179 -0.66 3.69 9.25
N ILE A 180 -1.20 4.68 9.97
CA ILE A 180 -0.39 5.72 10.62
C ILE A 180 0.51 5.09 11.69
N ASN A 181 -0.01 4.15 12.47
CA ASN A 181 0.75 3.43 13.49
C ASN A 181 1.93 2.64 12.88
N VAL A 182 1.72 1.82 11.84
CA VAL A 182 2.82 1.08 11.20
C VAL A 182 3.83 2.01 10.54
N ALA A 183 3.38 3.12 9.93
CA ALA A 183 4.29 4.11 9.36
C ALA A 183 5.18 4.75 10.44
N ALA A 184 4.61 5.11 11.59
CA ALA A 184 5.37 5.61 12.73
C ALA A 184 6.36 4.56 13.25
N ILE A 185 5.95 3.30 13.38
CA ILE A 185 6.82 2.20 13.82
C ILE A 185 7.96 1.99 12.83
N ALA A 186 7.71 2.02 11.52
CA ALA A 186 8.73 1.86 10.50
C ALA A 186 9.79 2.97 10.60
N VAL A 187 9.35 4.23 10.77
CA VAL A 187 10.24 5.38 10.96
C VAL A 187 11.06 5.24 12.24
N LEU A 188 10.42 4.93 13.36
CA LEU A 188 11.05 4.80 14.67
C LEU A 188 11.90 3.53 14.85
N SER A 189 11.79 2.57 13.94
CA SER A 189 12.63 1.36 13.88
C SER A 189 13.72 1.43 12.81
N SER A 190 13.73 2.47 11.98
CA SER A 190 14.75 2.69 10.94
C SER A 190 16.08 3.15 11.54
N PRO A 191 17.24 2.91 10.89
CA PRO A 191 18.58 3.18 11.44
C PRO A 191 18.94 4.68 11.36
N PHE A 192 18.08 5.56 11.82
CA PHE A 192 18.31 7.00 11.84
C PHE A 192 18.54 7.51 13.27
N PRO A 193 19.09 8.72 13.47
CA PRO A 193 19.35 9.26 14.81
C PRO A 193 18.12 9.36 15.72
N PHE A 194 16.91 9.36 15.13
CA PHE A 194 15.64 9.37 15.85
C PHE A 194 15.04 7.96 16.08
N ARG A 195 15.80 6.88 15.87
CA ARG A 195 15.37 5.51 16.19
C ARG A 195 15.02 5.41 17.68
N VAL A 196 13.84 4.88 17.97
CA VAL A 196 13.34 4.65 19.33
C VAL A 196 13.25 3.15 19.64
N PHE A 197 12.88 2.33 18.65
CA PHE A 197 12.81 0.88 18.81
C PHE A 197 14.17 0.27 18.50
N MET A 198 14.86 -0.14 19.57
CA MET A 198 16.23 -0.63 19.53
C MET A 198 16.36 -2.15 19.38
N ASP A 199 15.24 -2.88 19.35
CA ASP A 199 15.25 -4.30 18.99
C ASP A 199 15.82 -4.49 17.59
N GLU A 200 16.74 -5.42 17.46
CA GLU A 200 17.46 -5.68 16.22
C GLU A 200 16.74 -6.76 15.36
N PRO A 201 16.89 -6.72 14.02
CA PRO A 201 17.62 -5.71 13.26
C PRO A 201 16.83 -4.39 13.09
N ALA A 202 17.51 -3.27 12.82
CA ALA A 202 16.86 -2.06 12.33
C ALA A 202 16.06 -2.33 11.03
N VAL A 203 15.07 -1.48 10.73
CA VAL A 203 14.32 -1.55 9.47
C VAL A 203 15.17 -1.02 8.33
N LEU A 204 15.63 -1.94 7.49
CA LEU A 204 16.54 -1.66 6.38
C LEU A 204 15.94 -1.96 4.99
N LEU A 205 14.71 -2.48 4.91
CA LEU A 205 14.10 -2.94 3.65
C LEU A 205 14.13 -1.89 2.54
N VAL A 206 13.92 -0.62 2.88
CA VAL A 206 13.86 0.48 1.91
C VAL A 206 15.17 0.67 1.13
N PHE A 207 16.29 0.22 1.67
CA PHE A 207 17.61 0.39 1.08
C PHE A 207 17.98 -0.69 0.07
N HIS A 208 17.18 -1.75 -0.04
CA HIS A 208 17.56 -2.90 -0.85
C HIS A 208 16.43 -3.32 -1.80
N PHE A 209 16.80 -3.51 -3.06
CA PHE A 209 15.90 -4.10 -4.05
C PHE A 209 15.71 -5.61 -3.78
N PRO A 210 14.47 -6.15 -3.90
CA PRO A 210 13.22 -5.49 -4.30
C PRO A 210 12.42 -4.87 -3.15
N TYR A 211 12.88 -5.01 -1.90
CA TYR A 211 12.11 -4.70 -0.69
C TYR A 211 11.72 -3.23 -0.55
N GLY A 212 12.49 -2.31 -1.15
CA GLY A 212 12.12 -0.90 -1.22
C GLY A 212 10.78 -0.61 -1.91
N TRP A 213 10.26 -1.54 -2.71
CA TRP A 213 8.91 -1.44 -3.28
C TRP A 213 7.79 -1.47 -2.24
N ILE A 214 8.06 -1.82 -0.98
CA ILE A 214 7.05 -1.75 0.08
C ILE A 214 6.47 -0.33 0.22
N LEU A 215 7.28 0.72 0.03
CA LEU A 215 6.79 2.10 0.08
C LEU A 215 5.86 2.46 -1.09
N PRO A 216 6.30 2.38 -2.37
CA PRO A 216 5.48 2.77 -3.51
C PRO A 216 4.33 1.81 -3.83
N MET A 217 4.44 0.53 -3.48
CA MET A 217 3.50 -0.52 -3.91
C MET A 217 2.69 -1.14 -2.79
N CYS A 218 2.98 -0.86 -1.52
CA CYS A 218 2.16 -1.28 -0.40
C CYS A 218 1.68 -0.07 0.41
N VAL A 219 2.58 0.68 1.04
CA VAL A 219 2.21 1.80 1.93
C VAL A 219 1.44 2.90 1.18
N ALA A 220 1.96 3.37 0.05
CA ALA A 220 1.31 4.43 -0.73
C ALA A 220 -0.07 4.01 -1.28
N PRO A 221 -0.25 2.81 -1.88
CA PRO A 221 -1.58 2.34 -2.27
C PRO A 221 -2.55 2.15 -1.10
N ALA A 222 -2.09 1.74 0.09
CA ALA A 222 -2.95 1.71 1.29
C ALA A 222 -3.50 3.11 1.62
N LEU A 223 -2.63 4.13 1.63
CA LEU A 223 -3.04 5.51 1.85
C LEU A 223 -4.02 5.98 0.77
N ALA A 224 -3.71 5.74 -0.51
CA ALA A 224 -4.60 6.09 -1.62
C ALA A 224 -5.98 5.43 -1.47
N GLY A 225 -6.03 4.14 -1.11
CA GLY A 225 -7.26 3.41 -0.86
C GLY A 225 -8.13 4.08 0.23
N HIS A 226 -7.53 4.41 1.38
CA HIS A 226 -8.24 5.10 2.46
C HIS A 226 -8.77 6.48 2.05
N LEU A 227 -7.98 7.23 1.28
CA LEU A 227 -8.41 8.54 0.76
C LEU A 227 -9.56 8.41 -0.24
N LEU A 228 -9.51 7.43 -1.13
CA LEU A 228 -10.61 7.15 -2.08
C LEU A 228 -11.89 6.74 -1.36
N VAL A 229 -11.80 5.93 -0.30
CA VAL A 229 -12.96 5.55 0.53
C VAL A 229 -13.55 6.77 1.22
N PHE A 230 -12.74 7.68 1.79
CA PHE A 230 -13.28 8.93 2.33
C PHE A 230 -13.93 9.81 1.26
N ARG A 231 -13.31 9.92 0.07
CA ARG A 231 -13.92 10.65 -1.05
C ARG A 231 -15.29 10.08 -1.41
N TRP A 232 -15.43 8.76 -1.46
CA TRP A 232 -16.72 8.11 -1.66
C TRP A 232 -17.73 8.47 -0.56
N LEU A 233 -17.31 8.43 0.72
CA LEU A 233 -18.15 8.77 1.87
C LEU A 233 -18.64 10.23 1.86
N TRP A 234 -17.80 11.17 1.41
CA TRP A 234 -18.15 12.59 1.31
C TRP A 234 -19.08 12.89 0.14
N ARG A 235 -18.89 12.25 -1.02
CA ARG A 235 -19.76 12.45 -2.20
C ARG A 235 -21.16 11.91 -2.01
N THR A 236 -21.31 10.85 -1.23
CA THR A 236 -22.59 10.19 -0.95
C THR A 236 -23.31 10.77 0.28
N ARG A 237 -22.98 12.02 0.68
CA ARG A 237 -23.79 12.81 1.63
C ARG A 237 -25.00 13.36 0.88
N GLY A 238 -25.96 12.48 0.59
CA GLY A 238 -27.34 12.81 0.26
C GLY A 238 -28.25 12.34 1.39
#